data_AF-A0A8B7DNG4-F1
#
_entry.id   AF-A0A8B7DNG4-F1
#
_cell.length_a   1.000
_cell.length_b   1.000
_cell.length_c   1.000
_cell.angle_alpha   90.00
_cell.angle_beta   90.00
_cell.angle_gamma   90.00
#
_symmetry.space_group_name_H-M   'P 1'
#
loop_
_entity.id
_entity.type
_entity.pdbx_description
1 polymer ?
#
loop_
_entity_poly.entity_id
_entity_poly.type
_entity_poly.pdbx_seq_one_letter_code
_entity_poly.pdbx_strand_id
1 'polypeptide(L)'
;MLAESNFQYKNFVKIKEEYYKNNRHMASTNDDIKQFEVKKQFHPYIPTYENIKKNADAARHQLNILHHLPINKTLLKPREERLLSQFQYFLESSFDNIYGSYYDGVWMLGPDYFCEQPICVISNHLLAALKRITVESVKDLELIIYWIREHRKTFTQYTENAKQGIELGMVQPVEVCKSASRTLSTLYRQVYNGGPENALNFGFSTLLLGDGNILNESYYKYITESHLNDFKKKNNGKEYVELLKEAIIDDFGKPLKDMIDYFKNEHFMYCSPSNVSSGLGGLPLKYKFKDSEKQGHITSHKLPTGETINVKEGYQKLMKYYTTSNITGEMATELGYKRLQQFYDEVLALGKKVTGKKNEEEMIEEFKKKLNEKSLYFNEIKFPDSESDDIAHEKCVNDEDAKELCPTRWKAIQRWFDHNVNIMNSAKPYIQDLFYTDGENKTTPTCLVKLTAEYNPSNGVPSYLESDPDCLEPASYFVPFFKAEMGPSYEDYNTNFHESRPGHHLQGRFI
;
A
#
# COMPACT_ATOMS: atom_id res chain seq x y z
N MET A 1 12.64 35.12 23.04
CA MET A 1 11.54 34.17 22.78
C MET A 1 12.08 32.74 22.77
N LEU A 2 12.21 32.11 23.95
CA LEU A 2 12.63 30.70 24.08
C LEU A 2 11.65 29.86 24.91
N ALA A 3 10.63 30.48 25.53
CA ALA A 3 9.60 29.79 26.31
C ALA A 3 8.58 29.01 25.46
N GLU A 4 8.37 29.40 24.20
CA GLU A 4 7.44 28.73 23.27
C GLU A 4 8.00 27.40 22.73
N SER A 5 9.32 27.28 22.57
CA SER A 5 9.98 26.08 22.01
C SER A 5 9.80 24.83 22.89
N ASN A 6 9.97 24.96 24.21
CA ASN A 6 9.79 23.86 25.16
C ASN A 6 8.33 23.42 25.30
N PHE A 7 7.38 24.35 25.16
CA PHE A 7 5.95 24.05 25.22
C PHE A 7 5.47 23.33 23.96
N GLN A 8 5.91 23.77 22.78
CA GLN A 8 5.64 23.09 21.51
C GLN A 8 6.21 21.67 21.49
N TYR A 9 7.48 21.51 21.89
CA TYR A 9 8.13 20.20 21.98
C TYR A 9 7.37 19.21 22.87
N LYS A 10 6.90 19.65 24.06
CA LYS A 10 6.10 18.81 24.96
C LYS A 10 4.79 18.34 24.31
N ASN A 11 4.10 19.19 23.55
CA ASN A 11 2.87 18.80 22.85
C ASN A 11 3.16 17.80 21.72
N PHE A 12 4.27 17.97 21.00
CA PHE A 12 4.68 17.03 19.95
C PHE A 12 5.07 15.65 20.50
N VAL A 13 5.79 15.61 21.63
CA VAL A 13 6.05 14.35 22.35
C VAL A 13 4.75 13.67 22.76
N LYS A 14 3.78 14.44 23.30
CA LYS A 14 2.47 13.90 23.68
C LYS A 14 1.69 13.33 22.48
N ILE A 15 1.76 13.96 21.31
CA ILE A 15 1.15 13.44 20.08
C ILE A 15 1.77 12.09 19.71
N LYS A 16 3.11 11.97 19.76
CA LYS A 16 3.83 10.71 19.52
C LYS A 16 3.43 9.62 20.52
N GLU A 17 3.31 9.95 21.81
CA GLU A 17 2.85 9.02 22.85
C GLU A 17 1.42 8.52 22.59
N GLU A 18 0.48 9.43 22.27
CA GLU A 18 -0.89 9.05 21.94
C GLU A 18 -0.97 8.21 20.65
N TYR A 19 -0.12 8.48 19.66
CA TYR A 19 -0.03 7.64 18.46
C TYR A 19 0.30 6.19 18.81
N TYR A 20 1.41 5.93 19.52
CA TYR A 20 1.83 4.56 19.85
C TYR A 20 0.90 3.86 20.84
N LYS A 21 0.25 4.62 21.73
CA LYS A 21 -0.78 4.10 22.64
C LYS A 21 -2.01 3.57 21.90
N ASN A 22 -2.39 4.20 20.78
CA ASN A 22 -3.54 3.79 19.98
C ASN A 22 -3.16 2.85 18.81
N ASN A 23 -1.91 2.89 18.35
CA ASN A 23 -1.38 2.09 17.25
C ASN A 23 -0.29 1.13 17.75
N ARG A 24 -0.66 0.23 18.67
CA ARG A 24 0.26 -0.69 19.34
C ARG A 24 1.02 -1.64 18.39
N HIS A 25 0.46 -1.91 17.22
CA HIS A 25 1.11 -2.69 16.16
C HIS A 25 2.35 -1.98 15.58
N MET A 26 2.45 -0.66 15.77
CA MET A 26 3.59 0.15 15.38
C MET A 26 4.64 0.31 16.48
N ALA A 27 4.46 -0.29 17.66
CA ALA A 27 5.37 -0.07 18.80
C ALA A 27 6.86 -0.34 18.46
N SER A 28 7.14 -1.24 17.52
CA SER A 28 8.50 -1.56 17.07
C SER A 28 9.18 -0.45 16.26
N THR A 29 8.42 0.49 15.68
CA THR A 29 8.95 1.64 14.93
C THR A 29 9.26 2.83 15.84
N ASN A 30 9.00 2.73 17.15
CA ASN A 30 9.36 3.77 18.10
C ASN A 30 10.81 3.62 18.55
N ASP A 31 11.70 4.43 17.99
CA ASP A 31 13.13 4.43 18.34
C ASP A 31 13.42 4.86 19.78
N ASP A 32 12.47 5.51 20.46
CA ASP A 32 12.65 6.00 21.83
C ASP A 32 12.50 4.89 22.88
N ILE A 33 11.92 3.74 22.54
CA ILE A 33 11.65 2.66 23.49
C ILE A 33 12.67 1.53 23.36
N LYS A 34 12.95 0.87 24.48
CA LYS A 34 13.87 -0.29 24.53
C LYS A 34 13.13 -1.59 24.23
N GLN A 35 13.87 -2.66 23.97
CA GLN A 35 13.30 -3.99 23.66
C GLN A 35 12.25 -4.47 24.68
N PHE A 36 12.44 -4.22 25.98
CA PHE A 36 11.49 -4.66 27.01
C PHE A 36 10.15 -3.91 26.93
N GLU A 37 10.17 -2.66 26.49
CA GLU A 37 8.96 -1.89 26.23
C GLU A 37 8.28 -2.39 24.95
N VAL A 38 9.03 -2.76 23.90
CA VAL A 38 8.44 -3.40 22.70
C VAL A 38 7.69 -4.67 23.08
N LYS A 39 8.30 -5.56 23.89
CA LYS A 39 7.65 -6.79 24.40
C LYS A 39 6.32 -6.50 25.13
N LYS A 40 6.26 -5.37 25.86
CA LYS A 40 5.08 -4.97 26.65
C LYS A 40 4.02 -4.25 25.81
N GLN A 41 4.45 -3.41 24.88
CA GLN A 41 3.59 -2.47 24.15
C GLN A 41 3.10 -3.05 22.84
N PHE A 42 3.87 -3.87 22.13
CA PHE A 42 3.44 -4.45 20.85
C PHE A 42 2.19 -5.32 21.01
N HIS A 43 1.25 -5.12 20.10
CA HIS A 43 0.07 -5.95 19.95
C HIS A 43 -0.39 -5.88 18.49
N PRO A 44 -0.87 -6.99 17.88
CA PRO A 44 -1.32 -6.98 16.49
C PRO A 44 -2.41 -5.92 16.23
N TYR A 45 -2.53 -5.51 14.98
CA TYR A 45 -3.57 -4.57 14.56
C TYR A 45 -4.93 -5.27 14.60
N ILE A 46 -5.84 -4.85 15.49
CA ILE A 46 -7.19 -5.43 15.57
C ILE A 46 -8.21 -4.36 15.17
N PRO A 47 -8.77 -4.43 13.94
CA PRO A 47 -9.62 -3.38 13.38
C PRO A 47 -11.07 -3.43 13.88
N THR A 48 -11.31 -3.66 15.17
CA THR A 48 -12.67 -3.51 15.73
C THR A 48 -13.12 -2.05 15.63
N TYR A 49 -14.41 -1.80 15.42
CA TYR A 49 -14.93 -0.44 15.31
C TYR A 49 -14.60 0.42 16.54
N GLU A 50 -14.51 -0.17 17.73
CA GLU A 50 -14.10 0.53 18.96
C GLU A 50 -12.66 1.02 18.90
N ASN A 51 -11.73 0.21 18.39
CA ASN A 51 -10.32 0.58 18.24
C ASN A 51 -10.15 1.66 17.17
N ILE A 52 -10.84 1.53 16.03
CA ILE A 52 -10.84 2.51 14.94
C ILE A 52 -11.40 3.85 15.45
N LYS A 53 -12.54 3.82 16.14
CA LYS A 53 -13.14 5.02 16.75
C LYS A 53 -12.23 5.66 17.79
N LYS A 54 -11.65 4.85 18.69
CA LYS A 54 -10.72 5.33 19.71
C LYS A 54 -9.52 6.04 19.08
N ASN A 55 -8.95 5.49 18.01
CA ASN A 55 -7.83 6.11 17.29
C ASN A 55 -8.24 7.45 16.65
N ALA A 56 -9.40 7.47 15.96
CA ALA A 56 -9.93 8.69 15.34
C ALA A 56 -10.25 9.79 16.37
N ASP A 57 -10.86 9.42 17.52
CA ASP A 57 -11.17 10.35 18.61
C ASP A 57 -9.89 10.91 19.24
N ALA A 58 -8.88 10.08 19.45
CA ALA A 58 -7.59 10.51 19.98
C ALA A 58 -6.89 11.50 19.05
N ALA A 59 -6.88 11.23 17.74
CA ALA A 59 -6.30 12.13 16.75
C ALA A 59 -7.03 13.48 16.72
N ARG A 60 -8.37 13.47 16.70
CA ARG A 60 -9.21 14.69 16.76
C ARG A 60 -8.98 15.48 18.04
N HIS A 61 -8.86 14.80 19.18
CA HIS A 61 -8.58 15.46 20.45
C HIS A 61 -7.23 16.18 20.43
N GLN A 62 -6.17 15.52 19.92
CA GLN A 62 -4.86 16.16 19.78
C GLN A 62 -4.90 17.30 18.75
N LEU A 63 -5.62 17.16 17.65
CA LEU A 63 -5.78 18.22 16.65
C LEU A 63 -6.44 19.46 17.26
N ASN A 64 -7.47 19.25 18.08
CA ASN A 64 -8.13 20.33 18.81
C ASN A 64 -7.16 21.04 19.77
N ILE A 65 -6.33 20.30 20.51
CA ILE A 65 -5.28 20.89 21.35
C ILE A 65 -4.31 21.72 20.49
N LEU A 66 -3.84 21.15 19.37
CA LEU A 66 -2.89 21.80 18.46
C LEU A 66 -3.43 23.12 17.88
N HIS A 67 -4.71 23.16 17.53
CA HIS A 67 -5.38 24.38 17.03
C HIS A 67 -5.54 25.49 18.08
N HIS A 68 -5.55 25.14 19.37
CA HIS A 68 -5.73 26.08 20.47
C HIS A 68 -4.42 26.44 21.18
N LEU A 69 -3.27 25.98 20.67
CA LEU A 69 -1.98 26.44 21.18
C LEU A 69 -1.78 27.92 20.84
N PRO A 70 -1.24 28.74 21.76
CA PRO A 70 -0.99 30.16 21.54
C PRO A 70 0.25 30.36 20.64
N ILE A 71 0.19 29.89 19.39
CA ILE A 71 1.27 29.97 18.42
C ILE A 71 1.05 31.18 17.50
N ASN A 72 1.98 32.13 17.52
CA ASN A 72 1.98 33.21 16.54
C ASN A 72 2.60 32.73 15.22
N LYS A 73 1.75 32.34 14.25
CA LYS A 73 2.19 31.79 12.96
C LYS A 73 3.11 32.73 12.17
N THR A 74 3.02 34.04 12.36
CA THR A 74 3.86 35.02 11.63
C THR A 74 5.31 35.07 12.14
N LEU A 75 5.58 34.48 13.30
CA LEU A 75 6.91 34.45 13.93
C LEU A 75 7.60 33.09 13.78
N LEU A 76 6.95 32.10 13.16
CA LEU A 76 7.51 30.77 12.96
C LEU A 76 8.67 30.82 11.97
N LYS A 77 9.76 30.12 12.31
CA LYS A 77 10.79 29.80 11.32
C LYS A 77 10.24 28.77 10.32
N PRO A 78 10.77 28.69 9.09
CA PRO A 78 10.30 27.73 8.09
C PRO A 78 10.26 26.26 8.57
N ARG A 79 11.23 25.85 9.41
CA ARG A 79 11.24 24.49 9.99
C ARG A 79 10.11 24.27 11.01
N GLU A 80 9.77 25.29 11.79
CA GLU A 80 8.71 25.22 12.80
C GLU A 80 7.33 25.24 12.13
N GLU A 81 7.17 26.05 11.07
CA GLU A 81 5.98 26.07 10.22
C GLU A 81 5.75 24.73 9.51
N ARG A 82 6.82 24.14 8.94
CA ARG A 82 6.78 22.79 8.35
C ARG A 82 6.34 21.75 9.38
N LEU A 83 6.95 21.76 10.57
CA LEU A 83 6.64 20.80 11.62
C LEU A 83 5.18 20.92 12.09
N LEU A 84 4.69 22.15 12.32
CA LEU A 84 3.29 22.41 12.67
C LEU A 84 2.34 21.86 11.60
N SER A 85 2.65 22.08 10.32
CA SER A 85 1.85 21.61 9.19
C SER A 85 1.85 20.07 9.09
N GLN A 86 3.00 19.43 9.30
CA GLN A 86 3.11 17.97 9.33
C GLN A 86 2.28 17.36 10.46
N PHE A 87 2.30 17.94 11.67
CA PHE A 87 1.45 17.46 12.77
C PHE A 87 -0.03 17.67 12.51
N GLN A 88 -0.42 18.79 11.90
CA GLN A 88 -1.81 19.01 11.49
C GLN A 88 -2.25 17.94 10.49
N TYR A 89 -1.47 17.72 9.43
CA TYR A 89 -1.71 16.68 8.42
C TYR A 89 -1.82 15.29 9.05
N PHE A 90 -0.87 14.94 9.91
CA PHE A 90 -0.82 13.65 10.62
C PHE A 90 -2.09 13.42 11.45
N LEU A 91 -2.55 14.43 12.18
CA LEU A 91 -3.72 14.30 13.05
C LEU A 91 -5.05 14.36 12.29
N GLU A 92 -5.15 15.16 11.24
CA GLU A 92 -6.34 15.23 10.37
C GLU A 92 -6.62 13.90 9.65
N SER A 93 -5.56 13.15 9.36
CA SER A 93 -5.60 11.81 8.76
C SER A 93 -5.67 10.68 9.78
N SER A 94 -6.11 10.94 11.02
CA SER A 94 -6.22 9.91 12.07
C SER A 94 -4.89 9.23 12.41
N PHE A 95 -3.83 10.03 12.53
CA PHE A 95 -2.43 9.60 12.67
C PHE A 95 -1.88 8.91 11.41
N ASP A 96 -2.04 9.56 10.25
CA ASP A 96 -1.57 9.04 8.95
C ASP A 96 -2.16 7.67 8.59
N ASN A 97 -3.43 7.48 8.95
CA ASN A 97 -4.21 6.30 8.63
C ASN A 97 -5.58 6.73 8.10
N ILE A 98 -5.57 7.28 6.89
CA ILE A 98 -6.78 7.84 6.26
C ILE A 98 -7.86 6.76 6.03
N TYR A 99 -7.45 5.51 5.80
CA TYR A 99 -8.34 4.37 5.64
C TYR A 99 -8.88 3.79 6.95
N GLY A 100 -8.30 4.19 8.08
CA GLY A 100 -8.70 3.82 9.44
C GLY A 100 -9.51 4.91 10.15
N SER A 101 -10.06 5.90 9.44
CA SER A 101 -10.92 6.90 10.08
C SER A 101 -12.34 6.36 10.29
N TYR A 102 -12.86 6.50 11.51
CA TYR A 102 -14.14 5.87 11.88
C TYR A 102 -15.37 6.47 11.18
N TYR A 103 -15.41 7.80 11.10
CA TYR A 103 -16.64 8.56 10.86
C TYR A 103 -17.05 8.67 9.38
N ASP A 104 -16.10 8.45 8.46
CA ASP A 104 -16.37 8.39 7.02
C ASP A 104 -16.74 6.98 6.55
N GLY A 105 -16.54 5.96 7.39
CA GLY A 105 -16.88 4.57 7.10
C GLY A 105 -15.95 3.90 6.09
N VAL A 106 -14.82 4.52 5.70
CA VAL A 106 -13.89 3.98 4.69
C VAL A 106 -13.32 2.62 5.12
N TRP A 107 -13.12 2.42 6.41
CA TRP A 107 -12.62 1.18 7.01
C TRP A 107 -13.53 -0.06 6.79
N MET A 108 -14.76 0.12 6.29
CA MET A 108 -15.70 -0.97 5.98
C MET A 108 -15.69 -1.39 4.50
N LEU A 109 -14.92 -0.70 3.63
CA LEU A 109 -14.95 -0.94 2.19
C LEU A 109 -14.22 -2.22 1.75
N GLY A 110 -13.50 -2.87 2.67
CA GLY A 110 -12.60 -3.97 2.34
C GLY A 110 -11.29 -3.47 1.71
N PRO A 111 -10.52 -4.36 1.06
CA PRO A 111 -9.24 -3.99 0.47
C PRO A 111 -9.47 -2.99 -0.65
N ASP A 112 -8.48 -2.12 -0.85
CA ASP A 112 -8.45 -1.20 -1.99
C ASP A 112 -7.45 -1.67 -3.06
N TYR A 113 -7.44 -0.97 -4.19
CA TYR A 113 -6.62 -1.29 -5.34
C TYR A 113 -5.11 -1.24 -5.04
N PHE A 114 -4.67 -0.25 -4.24
CA PHE A 114 -3.26 0.00 -3.89
C PHE A 114 -2.84 -0.79 -2.65
N CYS A 115 -3.79 -1.27 -1.87
CA CYS A 115 -3.58 -1.94 -0.59
C CYS A 115 -2.77 -1.06 0.38
N GLU A 116 -3.22 0.17 0.57
CA GLU A 116 -2.59 1.14 1.50
C GLU A 116 -3.05 0.96 2.96
N GLN A 117 -3.89 -0.04 3.21
CA GLN A 117 -4.42 -0.33 4.54
C GLN A 117 -3.47 -1.17 5.38
N PRO A 118 -3.53 -1.08 6.74
CA PRO A 118 -2.67 -1.88 7.62
C PRO A 118 -2.74 -3.39 7.35
N ILE A 119 -3.88 -3.91 6.89
CA ILE A 119 -4.07 -5.34 6.55
C ILE A 119 -3.06 -5.85 5.52
N CYS A 120 -2.51 -4.97 4.69
CA CYS A 120 -1.61 -5.29 3.58
C CYS A 120 -0.17 -5.50 4.04
N VAL A 121 0.17 -5.09 5.27
CA VAL A 121 1.54 -5.08 5.80
C VAL A 121 1.65 -5.70 7.21
N ILE A 122 0.64 -6.40 7.70
CA ILE A 122 0.66 -6.93 9.08
C ILE A 122 1.76 -7.97 9.34
N SER A 123 2.15 -8.76 8.33
CA SER A 123 3.28 -9.68 8.44
C SER A 123 4.60 -8.92 8.69
N ASN A 124 4.74 -7.73 8.08
CA ASN A 124 5.88 -6.85 8.27
C ASN A 124 5.87 -6.19 9.65
N HIS A 125 4.71 -5.82 10.19
CA HIS A 125 4.61 -5.32 11.57
C HIS A 125 5.09 -6.37 12.59
N LEU A 126 4.65 -7.63 12.43
CA LEU A 126 5.11 -8.72 13.28
C LEU A 126 6.62 -8.96 13.12
N LEU A 127 7.13 -9.00 11.88
CA LEU A 127 8.56 -9.14 11.61
C LEU A 127 9.38 -8.03 12.27
N ALA A 128 8.94 -6.77 12.14
CA ALA A 128 9.61 -5.62 12.74
C ALA A 128 9.65 -5.71 14.27
N ALA A 129 8.57 -6.15 14.90
CA ALA A 129 8.53 -6.38 16.35
C ALA A 129 9.47 -7.50 16.80
N LEU A 130 9.50 -8.62 16.06
CA LEU A 130 10.39 -9.74 16.35
C LEU A 130 11.87 -9.38 16.21
N LYS A 131 12.24 -8.57 15.21
CA LYS A 131 13.61 -8.04 15.02
C LYS A 131 14.05 -7.11 16.16
N ARG A 132 13.09 -6.50 16.86
CA ARG A 132 13.32 -5.51 17.92
C ARG A 132 13.44 -6.09 19.33
N ILE A 133 13.30 -7.41 19.49
CA ILE A 133 13.36 -8.09 20.79
C ILE A 133 14.41 -9.19 20.79
N THR A 134 15.00 -9.46 21.95
CA THR A 134 15.83 -10.65 22.20
C THR A 134 15.01 -11.71 22.93
N VAL A 135 15.13 -12.98 22.53
CA VAL A 135 14.45 -14.10 23.19
C VAL A 135 15.36 -14.74 24.22
N GLU A 136 15.03 -14.61 25.52
CA GLU A 136 15.94 -14.97 26.62
C GLU A 136 15.28 -15.87 27.67
N SER A 137 13.96 -16.11 27.57
CA SER A 137 13.20 -16.82 28.60
C SER A 137 12.01 -17.61 28.04
N VAL A 138 11.50 -18.56 28.84
CA VAL A 138 10.25 -19.29 28.55
C VAL A 138 9.08 -18.33 28.33
N LYS A 139 9.04 -17.20 29.05
CA LYS A 139 8.00 -16.19 28.88
C LYS A 139 8.06 -15.50 27.51
N ASP A 140 9.26 -15.33 26.96
CA ASP A 140 9.42 -14.76 25.62
C ASP A 140 8.94 -15.74 24.54
N LEU A 141 9.18 -17.05 24.73
CA LEU A 141 8.64 -18.10 23.86
C LEU A 141 7.11 -18.07 23.82
N GLU A 142 6.48 -18.00 25.00
CA GLU A 142 5.02 -17.88 25.16
C GLU A 142 4.48 -16.59 24.53
N LEU A 143 5.21 -15.47 24.68
CA LEU A 143 4.82 -14.17 24.13
C LEU A 143 4.79 -14.17 22.59
N ILE A 144 5.78 -14.78 21.94
CA ILE A 144 5.83 -14.90 20.47
C ILE A 144 4.63 -15.69 19.95
N ILE A 145 4.34 -16.84 20.57
CA ILE A 145 3.15 -17.65 20.21
C ILE A 145 1.89 -16.81 20.40
N TYR A 146 1.77 -16.08 21.52
CA TYR A 146 0.63 -15.21 21.76
C TYR A 146 0.47 -14.13 20.68
N TRP A 147 1.55 -13.45 20.27
CA TRP A 147 1.49 -12.45 19.21
C TRP A 147 1.01 -13.03 17.89
N ILE A 148 1.50 -14.21 17.49
CA ILE A 148 1.05 -14.89 16.27
C ILE A 148 -0.44 -15.22 16.39
N ARG A 149 -0.87 -15.81 17.53
CA ARG A 149 -2.26 -16.20 17.76
C ARG A 149 -3.26 -15.07 17.65
N GLU A 150 -2.90 -13.89 18.13
CA GLU A 150 -3.79 -12.74 18.12
C GLU A 150 -4.06 -12.19 16.70
N HIS A 151 -3.25 -12.53 15.69
CA HIS A 151 -3.52 -12.14 14.30
C HIS A 151 -4.79 -12.78 13.73
N ARG A 152 -5.26 -13.90 14.30
CA ARG A 152 -6.59 -14.45 13.98
C ARG A 152 -7.67 -13.36 14.09
N LYS A 153 -7.62 -12.56 15.15
CA LYS A 153 -8.59 -11.47 15.39
C LYS A 153 -8.49 -10.39 14.32
N THR A 154 -7.29 -10.10 13.83
CA THR A 154 -7.07 -9.14 12.74
C THR A 154 -7.84 -9.55 11.49
N PHE A 155 -7.60 -10.76 10.98
CA PHE A 155 -8.17 -11.24 9.72
C PHE A 155 -9.69 -11.46 9.82
N THR A 156 -10.15 -12.07 10.92
CA THR A 156 -11.58 -12.29 11.14
C THR A 156 -12.31 -10.95 11.27
N GLN A 157 -11.81 -10.01 12.07
CA GLN A 157 -12.50 -8.72 12.25
C GLN A 157 -12.50 -7.89 10.97
N TYR A 158 -11.43 -7.92 10.18
CA TYR A 158 -11.40 -7.22 8.90
C TYR A 158 -12.47 -7.73 7.93
N THR A 159 -12.69 -9.05 7.90
CA THR A 159 -13.79 -9.68 7.15
C THR A 159 -15.16 -9.23 7.65
N GLU A 160 -15.36 -9.18 8.97
CA GLU A 160 -16.62 -8.71 9.57
C GLU A 160 -16.89 -7.23 9.30
N ASN A 161 -15.84 -6.39 9.24
CA ASN A 161 -15.98 -4.99 8.85
C ASN A 161 -16.50 -4.84 7.42
N ALA A 162 -15.99 -5.66 6.48
CA ALA A 162 -16.48 -5.66 5.10
C ALA A 162 -17.92 -6.17 4.98
N LYS A 163 -18.31 -7.18 5.78
CA LYS A 163 -19.71 -7.62 5.89
C LYS A 163 -20.61 -6.51 6.43
N GLN A 164 -20.15 -5.77 7.43
CA GLN A 164 -20.86 -4.60 7.94
C GLN A 164 -20.96 -3.49 6.87
N GLY A 165 -19.94 -3.32 6.03
CA GLY A 165 -19.99 -2.41 4.89
C GLY A 165 -21.17 -2.68 3.95
N ILE A 166 -21.45 -3.96 3.66
CA ILE A 166 -22.62 -4.38 2.86
C ILE A 166 -23.93 -3.91 3.51
N GLU A 167 -24.05 -4.08 4.84
CA GLU A 167 -25.25 -3.68 5.60
C GLU A 167 -25.46 -2.17 5.61
N LEU A 168 -24.38 -1.40 5.61
CA LEU A 168 -24.38 0.05 5.72
C LEU A 168 -24.33 0.76 4.36
N GLY A 169 -24.24 0.02 3.25
CA GLY A 169 -24.12 0.58 1.91
C GLY A 169 -22.71 1.10 1.57
N MET A 170 -21.70 0.70 2.33
CA MET A 170 -20.29 1.01 2.10
C MET A 170 -19.64 -0.14 1.35
N VAL A 171 -19.93 -0.24 0.05
CA VAL A 171 -19.34 -1.24 -0.85
C VAL A 171 -18.86 -0.58 -2.13
N GLN A 172 -17.74 -1.03 -2.64
CA GLN A 172 -17.15 -0.52 -3.88
C GLN A 172 -17.89 -1.04 -5.13
N PRO A 173 -17.60 -0.47 -6.31
CA PRO A 173 -18.02 -1.05 -7.58
C PRO A 173 -17.38 -2.42 -7.84
N VAL A 174 -18.05 -3.30 -8.58
CA VAL A 174 -17.63 -4.69 -8.80
C VAL A 174 -16.23 -4.80 -9.41
N GLU A 175 -15.86 -3.90 -10.31
CA GLU A 175 -14.53 -3.83 -10.93
C GLU A 175 -13.44 -3.51 -9.91
N VAL A 176 -13.72 -2.58 -8.99
CA VAL A 176 -12.82 -2.22 -7.89
C VAL A 176 -12.67 -3.38 -6.91
N CYS A 177 -13.77 -4.03 -6.53
CA CYS A 177 -13.73 -5.20 -5.65
C CYS A 177 -12.89 -6.35 -6.24
N LYS A 178 -13.06 -6.65 -7.52
CA LYS A 178 -12.25 -7.66 -8.22
C LYS A 178 -10.77 -7.29 -8.23
N SER A 179 -10.45 -6.03 -8.55
CA SER A 179 -9.06 -5.60 -8.59
C SER A 179 -8.41 -5.59 -7.20
N ALA A 180 -9.11 -5.11 -6.17
CA ALA A 180 -8.61 -5.08 -4.81
C ALA A 180 -8.40 -6.50 -4.24
N SER A 181 -9.34 -7.42 -4.49
CA SER A 181 -9.18 -8.83 -4.13
C SER A 181 -7.94 -9.45 -4.78
N ARG A 182 -7.67 -9.11 -6.05
CA ARG A 182 -6.48 -9.58 -6.77
C ARG A 182 -5.18 -8.99 -6.23
N THR A 183 -5.16 -7.71 -5.87
CA THR A 183 -4.01 -7.09 -5.18
C THR A 183 -3.74 -7.80 -3.85
N LEU A 184 -4.76 -8.00 -3.02
CA LEU A 184 -4.63 -8.71 -1.74
C LEU A 184 -4.12 -10.15 -1.92
N SER A 185 -4.66 -10.87 -2.90
CA SER A 185 -4.23 -12.23 -3.24
C SER A 185 -2.78 -12.29 -3.72
N THR A 186 -2.32 -11.25 -4.42
CA THR A 186 -0.93 -11.12 -4.87
C THR A 186 0.02 -10.86 -3.70
N LEU A 187 -0.34 -9.97 -2.78
CA LEU A 187 0.47 -9.71 -1.58
C LEU A 187 0.65 -10.94 -0.70
N TYR A 188 -0.41 -11.73 -0.55
CA TYR A 188 -0.41 -12.97 0.24
C TYR A 188 -0.36 -14.23 -0.61
N ARG A 189 0.28 -14.16 -1.79
CA ARG A 189 0.31 -15.23 -2.80
C ARG A 189 0.77 -16.58 -2.26
N GLN A 190 1.71 -16.58 -1.31
CA GLN A 190 2.21 -17.80 -0.66
C GLN A 190 1.07 -18.63 -0.05
N VAL A 191 0.20 -17.97 0.73
CA VAL A 191 -0.95 -18.59 1.40
C VAL A 191 -2.12 -18.78 0.44
N TYR A 192 -2.33 -17.80 -0.45
CA TYR A 192 -3.40 -17.86 -1.45
C TYR A 192 -3.27 -19.08 -2.38
N ASN A 193 -2.09 -19.30 -2.98
CA ASN A 193 -1.87 -20.40 -3.93
C ASN A 193 -1.54 -21.73 -3.24
N GLY A 194 -0.75 -21.71 -2.16
CA GLY A 194 -0.22 -22.94 -1.55
C GLY A 194 -0.81 -23.30 -0.20
N GLY A 195 -1.85 -22.58 0.24
CA GLY A 195 -2.60 -22.90 1.45
C GLY A 195 -2.02 -22.35 2.74
N PRO A 196 -2.74 -22.53 3.86
CA PRO A 196 -2.36 -22.03 5.19
C PRO A 196 -0.94 -22.40 5.64
N GLU A 197 -0.47 -23.59 5.26
CA GLU A 197 0.85 -24.12 5.62
C GLU A 197 1.99 -23.24 5.11
N ASN A 198 1.78 -22.58 3.97
CA ASN A 198 2.76 -21.67 3.38
C ASN A 198 2.92 -20.36 4.15
N ALA A 199 2.15 -20.10 5.20
CA ALA A 199 2.45 -19.03 6.14
C ALA A 199 3.83 -19.23 6.82
N LEU A 200 4.37 -20.46 6.82
CA LEU A 200 5.75 -20.76 7.25
C LEU A 200 6.82 -20.09 6.38
N ASN A 201 6.48 -19.64 5.16
CA ASN A 201 7.42 -19.02 4.23
C ASN A 201 7.43 -17.47 4.30
N PHE A 202 6.64 -16.88 5.21
CA PHE A 202 6.69 -15.44 5.46
C PHE A 202 7.97 -15.07 6.21
N GLY A 203 8.46 -13.84 5.98
CA GLY A 203 9.73 -13.38 6.58
C GLY A 203 9.77 -13.45 8.12
N PHE A 204 8.64 -13.26 8.81
CA PHE A 204 8.57 -13.46 10.27
C PHE A 204 8.73 -14.93 10.65
N SER A 205 8.10 -15.83 9.89
CA SER A 205 8.23 -17.28 10.09
C SER A 205 9.66 -17.73 9.83
N THR A 206 10.32 -17.25 8.77
CA THR A 206 11.74 -17.55 8.49
C THR A 206 12.71 -17.00 9.54
N LEU A 207 12.38 -15.86 10.17
CA LEU A 207 13.18 -15.34 11.28
C LEU A 207 13.13 -16.28 12.50
N LEU A 208 11.94 -16.81 12.81
CA LEU A 208 11.73 -17.73 13.92
C LEU A 208 12.20 -19.16 13.58
N LEU A 209 11.94 -19.60 12.36
CA LEU A 209 12.18 -20.94 11.87
C LEU A 209 13.22 -20.84 10.75
N GLY A 210 14.43 -21.34 10.98
CA GLY A 210 15.46 -21.44 9.95
C GLY A 210 15.13 -22.51 8.90
N ASP A 211 16.14 -22.86 8.09
CA ASP A 211 16.01 -23.84 7.02
C ASP A 211 15.41 -25.18 7.49
N GLY A 212 14.47 -25.73 6.72
CA GLY A 212 13.76 -26.96 7.09
C GLY A 212 12.70 -26.76 8.19
N ASN A 213 12.34 -25.51 8.50
CA ASN A 213 11.37 -25.17 9.54
C ASN A 213 11.78 -25.68 10.94
N ILE A 214 13.06 -25.58 11.29
CA ILE A 214 13.60 -25.83 12.64
C ILE A 214 13.88 -24.49 13.33
N LEU A 215 14.13 -24.45 14.65
CA LEU A 215 14.42 -23.17 15.32
C LEU A 215 15.66 -22.51 14.72
N ASN A 216 15.55 -21.21 14.45
CA ASN A 216 16.68 -20.41 14.07
C ASN A 216 17.63 -20.22 15.28
N GLU A 217 18.71 -20.99 15.32
CA GLU A 217 19.68 -20.97 16.44
C GLU A 217 20.21 -19.56 16.74
N SER A 218 20.43 -18.75 15.70
CA SER A 218 20.94 -17.38 15.87
C SER A 218 19.94 -16.46 16.57
N TYR A 219 18.65 -16.62 16.26
CA TYR A 219 17.57 -15.84 16.87
C TYR A 219 17.31 -16.27 18.33
N TYR A 220 17.43 -17.57 18.60
CA TYR A 220 17.22 -18.17 19.92
C TYR A 220 18.51 -18.43 20.72
N LYS A 221 19.61 -17.73 20.43
CA LYS A 221 20.94 -17.99 21.01
C LYS A 221 21.05 -17.98 22.55
N TYR A 222 20.06 -17.41 23.25
CA TYR A 222 20.00 -17.38 24.72
C TYR A 222 19.02 -18.42 25.31
N ILE A 223 18.33 -19.18 24.46
CA ILE A 223 17.43 -20.25 24.88
C ILE A 223 18.23 -21.54 25.04
N THR A 224 18.04 -22.21 26.18
CA THR A 224 18.75 -23.43 26.55
C THR A 224 17.79 -24.62 26.50
N GLU A 225 18.33 -25.83 26.55
CA GLU A 225 17.53 -27.05 26.66
C GLU A 225 16.64 -27.06 27.92
N SER A 226 17.10 -26.48 29.03
CA SER A 226 16.28 -26.32 30.24
C SER A 226 15.05 -25.43 29.97
N HIS A 227 15.22 -24.32 29.24
CA HIS A 227 14.10 -23.46 28.88
C HIS A 227 13.09 -24.20 27.99
N LEU A 228 13.54 -24.97 27.01
CA LEU A 228 12.66 -25.75 26.13
C LEU A 228 11.93 -26.85 26.91
N ASN A 229 12.62 -27.55 27.81
CA ASN A 229 12.01 -28.56 28.69
C ASN A 229 10.97 -27.96 29.63
N ASP A 230 11.24 -26.79 30.20
CA ASP A 230 10.29 -26.09 31.06
C ASP A 230 9.07 -25.59 30.27
N PHE A 231 9.29 -25.07 29.07
CA PHE A 231 8.21 -24.73 28.14
C PHE A 231 7.34 -25.96 27.85
N LYS A 232 7.97 -27.09 27.51
CA LYS A 232 7.27 -28.36 27.21
C LYS A 232 6.43 -28.85 28.40
N LYS A 233 6.99 -28.84 29.61
CA LYS A 233 6.27 -29.21 30.84
C LYS A 233 5.05 -28.32 31.08
N LYS A 234 5.18 -27.01 30.86
CA LYS A 234 4.06 -26.05 31.00
C LYS A 234 2.98 -26.22 29.94
N ASN A 235 3.34 -26.70 28.75
CA ASN A 235 2.45 -26.80 27.60
C ASN A 235 2.03 -28.25 27.32
N ASN A 236 1.73 -29.01 28.37
CA ASN A 236 1.18 -30.37 28.30
C ASN A 236 2.02 -31.34 27.46
N GLY A 237 3.34 -31.20 27.48
CA GLY A 237 4.25 -32.08 26.76
C GLY A 237 4.49 -31.70 25.30
N LYS A 238 3.89 -30.62 24.78
CA LYS A 238 4.13 -30.14 23.41
C LYS A 238 5.46 -29.40 23.29
N GLU A 239 6.18 -29.67 22.20
CA GLU A 239 7.43 -28.98 21.91
C GLU A 239 7.20 -27.53 21.47
N TYR A 240 8.16 -26.64 21.71
CA TYR A 240 8.03 -25.23 21.30
C TYR A 240 7.90 -25.08 19.78
N VAL A 241 8.72 -25.80 18.99
CA VAL A 241 8.65 -25.78 17.52
C VAL A 241 7.29 -26.24 17.01
N GLU A 242 6.73 -27.28 17.63
CA GLU A 242 5.42 -27.82 17.27
C GLU A 242 4.34 -26.76 17.49
N LEU A 243 4.28 -26.18 18.69
CA LEU A 243 3.31 -25.13 19.02
C LEU A 243 3.49 -23.85 18.20
N LEU A 244 4.73 -23.50 17.86
CA LEU A 244 5.03 -22.35 17.03
C LEU A 244 4.49 -22.57 15.60
N LYS A 245 4.73 -23.74 15.01
CA LYS A 245 4.19 -24.11 13.69
C LYS A 245 2.66 -24.14 13.71
N GLU A 246 2.06 -24.74 14.75
CA GLU A 246 0.60 -24.72 14.94
C GLU A 246 0.07 -23.29 14.95
N ALA A 247 0.67 -22.38 15.73
CA ALA A 247 0.23 -20.98 15.78
C ALA A 247 0.35 -20.28 14.42
N ILE A 248 1.47 -20.48 13.70
CA ILE A 248 1.69 -19.87 12.38
C ILE A 248 0.64 -20.38 11.38
N ILE A 249 0.38 -21.68 11.34
CA ILE A 249 -0.55 -22.27 10.37
C ILE A 249 -1.99 -21.98 10.76
N ASP A 250 -2.37 -22.28 12.00
CA ASP A 250 -3.77 -22.30 12.42
C ASP A 250 -4.31 -20.92 12.77
N ASP A 251 -3.49 -20.05 13.33
CA ASP A 251 -3.93 -18.74 13.83
C ASP A 251 -3.51 -17.57 12.94
N PHE A 252 -2.51 -17.76 12.06
CA PHE A 252 -2.15 -16.77 11.04
C PHE A 252 -2.56 -17.24 9.63
N GLY A 253 -2.10 -18.42 9.19
CA GLY A 253 -2.32 -18.94 7.84
C GLY A 253 -3.78 -19.20 7.49
N LYS A 254 -4.52 -19.95 8.33
CA LYS A 254 -5.94 -20.29 8.07
C LYS A 254 -6.83 -19.04 8.03
N PRO A 255 -6.82 -18.15 9.03
CA PRO A 255 -7.69 -16.97 9.01
C PRO A 255 -7.33 -16.00 7.87
N LEU A 256 -6.05 -15.90 7.50
CA LEU A 256 -5.62 -15.16 6.32
C LEU A 256 -6.22 -15.77 5.04
N LYS A 257 -6.14 -17.10 4.88
CA LYS A 257 -6.72 -17.79 3.73
C LYS A 257 -8.24 -17.60 3.65
N ASP A 258 -8.94 -17.76 4.77
CA ASP A 258 -10.39 -17.56 4.86
C ASP A 258 -10.79 -16.13 4.45
N MET A 259 -10.03 -15.13 4.91
CA MET A 259 -10.25 -13.73 4.53
C MET A 259 -10.03 -13.50 3.03
N ILE A 260 -8.94 -14.02 2.45
CA ILE A 260 -8.66 -13.90 1.01
C ILE A 260 -9.78 -14.57 0.20
N ASP A 261 -10.20 -15.77 0.59
CA ASP A 261 -11.25 -16.53 -0.08
C ASP A 261 -12.59 -15.81 -0.01
N TYR A 262 -12.93 -15.19 1.13
CA TYR A 262 -14.13 -14.37 1.24
C TYR A 262 -14.09 -13.20 0.24
N PHE A 263 -12.99 -12.44 0.15
CA PHE A 263 -12.93 -11.33 -0.80
C PHE A 263 -12.94 -11.78 -2.26
N LYS A 264 -12.29 -12.90 -2.57
CA LYS A 264 -12.20 -13.44 -3.93
C LYS A 264 -13.51 -14.07 -4.40
N ASN A 265 -14.19 -14.80 -3.53
CA ASN A 265 -15.29 -15.69 -3.93
C ASN A 265 -16.67 -15.19 -3.46
N GLU A 266 -16.74 -14.35 -2.42
CA GLU A 266 -18.00 -13.97 -1.79
C GLU A 266 -18.28 -12.46 -1.82
N HIS A 267 -17.34 -11.64 -1.35
CA HIS A 267 -17.56 -10.21 -1.15
C HIS A 267 -17.93 -9.49 -2.45
N PHE A 268 -17.25 -9.81 -3.56
CA PHE A 268 -17.48 -9.16 -4.84
C PHE A 268 -18.91 -9.33 -5.36
N MET A 269 -19.63 -10.40 -4.95
CA MET A 269 -21.04 -10.59 -5.31
C MET A 269 -21.90 -9.45 -4.76
N TYR A 270 -21.53 -8.85 -3.63
CA TYR A 270 -22.30 -7.77 -3.00
C TYR A 270 -21.89 -6.38 -3.47
N CYS A 271 -20.87 -6.28 -4.32
CA CYS A 271 -20.41 -5.02 -4.87
C CYS A 271 -21.41 -4.47 -5.90
N SER A 272 -21.48 -3.16 -5.99
CA SER A 272 -22.45 -2.49 -6.87
C SER A 272 -21.97 -2.48 -8.33
N PRO A 273 -22.88 -2.41 -9.31
CA PRO A 273 -22.50 -2.12 -10.69
C PRO A 273 -21.82 -0.74 -10.80
N SER A 274 -20.81 -0.61 -11.68
CA SER A 274 -20.10 0.67 -11.89
C SER A 274 -20.98 1.85 -12.34
N ASN A 275 -22.17 1.59 -12.90
CA ASN A 275 -23.11 2.65 -13.26
C ASN A 275 -23.98 3.15 -12.07
N VAL A 276 -23.97 2.45 -10.93
CA VAL A 276 -24.67 2.84 -9.70
C VAL A 276 -23.79 3.73 -8.83
N SER A 277 -22.53 3.34 -8.67
CA SER A 277 -21.51 4.12 -7.98
C SER A 277 -20.20 3.97 -8.74
N SER A 278 -19.48 5.07 -8.89
CA SER A 278 -18.17 5.11 -9.54
C SER A 278 -17.05 5.52 -8.58
N GLY A 279 -17.31 5.53 -7.26
CA GLY A 279 -16.35 5.89 -6.23
C GLY A 279 -17.00 6.36 -4.94
N LEU A 280 -16.19 6.86 -4.00
CA LEU A 280 -16.63 7.27 -2.66
C LEU A 280 -17.77 8.28 -2.67
N GLY A 281 -17.81 9.20 -3.64
CA GLY A 281 -18.87 10.21 -3.74
C GLY A 281 -20.29 9.64 -3.89
N GLY A 282 -20.43 8.39 -4.34
CA GLY A 282 -21.72 7.69 -4.46
C GLY A 282 -22.15 6.90 -3.22
N LEU A 283 -21.35 6.92 -2.14
CA LEU A 283 -21.60 6.13 -0.93
C LEU A 283 -22.15 7.01 0.23
N PRO A 284 -22.89 6.40 1.17
CA PRO A 284 -23.35 5.02 1.19
C PRO A 284 -24.49 4.78 0.18
N LEU A 285 -24.50 3.59 -0.44
CA LEU A 285 -25.58 3.15 -1.33
C LEU A 285 -26.89 3.04 -0.55
N LYS A 286 -28.02 3.38 -1.18
CA LYS A 286 -29.36 3.27 -0.54
C LYS A 286 -29.86 1.82 -0.41
N TYR A 287 -29.42 0.95 -1.31
CA TYR A 287 -29.88 -0.44 -1.42
C TYR A 287 -28.69 -1.37 -1.48
N LYS A 288 -28.89 -2.60 -0.99
CA LYS A 288 -27.90 -3.67 -1.15
C LYS A 288 -27.92 -4.21 -2.57
N PHE A 289 -26.79 -4.81 -2.96
CA PHE A 289 -26.64 -5.51 -4.24
C PHE A 289 -26.24 -6.95 -3.99
N LYS A 290 -26.62 -7.84 -4.90
CA LYS A 290 -26.10 -9.20 -5.00
C LYS A 290 -26.04 -9.56 -6.48
N ASP A 291 -24.91 -10.07 -6.93
CA ASP A 291 -24.63 -10.43 -8.32
C ASP A 291 -24.94 -9.27 -9.29
N SER A 292 -24.56 -8.04 -8.90
CA SER A 292 -24.87 -6.79 -9.62
C SER A 292 -26.36 -6.44 -9.69
N GLU A 293 -27.24 -7.18 -9.02
CA GLU A 293 -28.67 -6.91 -8.97
C GLU A 293 -29.08 -6.21 -7.67
N LYS A 294 -29.89 -5.17 -7.81
CA LYS A 294 -30.45 -4.41 -6.69
C LYS A 294 -31.37 -5.30 -5.85
N GLN A 295 -31.13 -5.32 -4.56
CA GLN A 295 -31.96 -6.02 -3.58
C GLN A 295 -33.00 -5.07 -2.94
N GLY A 296 -34.09 -5.63 -2.42
CA GLY A 296 -35.16 -4.87 -1.74
C GLY A 296 -34.79 -4.32 -0.35
N HIS A 297 -33.59 -4.62 0.15
CA HIS A 297 -33.14 -4.23 1.49
C HIS A 297 -32.52 -2.83 1.48
N ILE A 298 -33.05 -1.94 2.32
CA ILE A 298 -32.52 -0.58 2.55
C ILE A 298 -31.39 -0.66 3.58
N THR A 299 -30.31 0.04 3.32
CA THR A 299 -29.12 0.15 4.18
C THR A 299 -29.33 1.18 5.29
N SER A 300 -28.71 0.99 6.46
CA SER A 300 -28.97 1.84 7.63
C SER A 300 -28.31 3.23 7.57
N HIS A 301 -27.14 3.33 6.92
CA HIS A 301 -26.27 4.52 6.91
C HIS A 301 -25.81 4.98 8.30
N LYS A 302 -25.95 4.12 9.32
CA LYS A 302 -25.61 4.39 10.71
C LYS A 302 -24.44 3.54 11.16
N LEU A 303 -23.40 4.19 11.67
CA LEU A 303 -22.26 3.54 12.31
C LEU A 303 -22.69 2.78 13.58
N PRO A 304 -21.89 1.83 14.08
CA PRO A 304 -22.22 1.04 15.27
C PRO A 304 -22.60 1.87 16.51
N THR A 305 -22.05 3.07 16.65
CA THR A 305 -22.36 3.99 17.76
C THR A 305 -23.49 4.99 17.48
N GLY A 306 -24.18 4.87 16.33
CA GLY A 306 -25.40 5.61 15.97
C GLY A 306 -25.20 6.88 15.13
N GLU A 307 -23.96 7.31 14.92
CA GLU A 307 -23.64 8.45 14.04
C GLU A 307 -23.99 8.12 12.59
N THR A 308 -24.38 9.14 11.82
CA THR A 308 -24.54 9.03 10.37
C THR A 308 -23.16 9.04 9.71
N ILE A 309 -22.96 8.16 8.73
CA ILE A 309 -21.73 8.13 7.93
C ILE A 309 -21.58 9.44 7.14
N ASN A 310 -20.41 10.09 7.20
CA ASN A 310 -20.13 11.32 6.47
C ASN A 310 -19.08 11.12 5.37
N VAL A 311 -19.49 10.50 4.26
CA VAL A 311 -18.56 10.20 3.15
C VAL A 311 -18.07 11.45 2.43
N LYS A 312 -18.85 12.54 2.39
CA LYS A 312 -18.41 13.80 1.79
C LYS A 312 -17.20 14.39 2.54
N GLU A 313 -17.24 14.36 3.87
CA GLU A 313 -16.09 14.75 4.70
C GLU A 313 -14.91 13.78 4.52
N GLY A 314 -15.17 12.48 4.43
CA GLY A 314 -14.14 11.47 4.11
C GLY A 314 -13.42 11.75 2.79
N TYR A 315 -14.18 12.03 1.72
CA TYR A 315 -13.62 12.37 0.42
C TYR A 315 -12.78 13.65 0.47
N GLN A 316 -13.25 14.69 1.19
CA GLN A 316 -12.47 15.92 1.38
C GLN A 316 -11.15 15.67 2.13
N LYS A 317 -11.16 14.80 3.15
CA LYS A 317 -9.95 14.41 3.87
C LYS A 317 -9.00 13.62 2.99
N LEU A 318 -9.48 12.68 2.18
CA LEU A 318 -8.68 11.94 1.20
C LEU A 318 -8.04 12.89 0.17
N MET A 319 -8.80 13.85 -0.37
CA MET A 319 -8.26 14.87 -1.27
C MET A 319 -7.13 15.67 -0.62
N LYS A 320 -7.30 16.09 0.63
CA LYS A 320 -6.25 16.79 1.39
C LYS A 320 -5.06 15.89 1.71
N TYR A 321 -5.32 14.63 2.01
CA TYR A 321 -4.31 13.63 2.32
C TYR A 321 -3.34 13.44 1.14
N TYR A 322 -3.87 13.18 -0.07
CA TYR A 322 -3.04 12.92 -1.24
C TYR A 322 -2.48 14.18 -1.89
N THR A 323 -3.23 15.29 -1.90
CA THR A 323 -2.75 16.52 -2.57
C THR A 323 -1.95 17.43 -1.64
N THR A 324 -1.96 17.18 -0.32
CA THR A 324 -1.41 18.06 0.72
C THR A 324 -1.97 19.50 0.67
N SER A 325 -3.12 19.69 0.03
CA SER A 325 -3.75 20.98 -0.19
C SER A 325 -5.24 20.97 0.20
N ASN A 326 -5.79 22.15 0.51
CA ASN A 326 -7.21 22.30 0.83
C ASN A 326 -8.11 22.37 -0.44
N ILE A 327 -7.76 21.62 -1.49
CA ILE A 327 -8.54 21.59 -2.73
C ILE A 327 -9.81 20.76 -2.56
N THR A 328 -10.96 21.29 -2.99
CA THR A 328 -12.21 20.52 -3.02
C THR A 328 -12.30 19.70 -4.31
N GLY A 329 -13.17 18.69 -4.33
CA GLY A 329 -13.44 17.94 -5.57
C GLY A 329 -13.92 18.82 -6.72
N GLU A 330 -14.71 19.86 -6.42
CA GLU A 330 -15.20 20.84 -7.40
C GLU A 330 -14.05 21.67 -7.98
N MET A 331 -13.18 22.21 -7.13
CA MET A 331 -11.99 22.96 -7.56
C MET A 331 -11.04 22.11 -8.40
N ALA A 332 -10.80 20.86 -7.99
CA ALA A 332 -9.99 19.91 -8.74
C ALA A 332 -10.60 19.62 -10.11
N THR A 333 -11.92 19.47 -10.19
CA THR A 333 -12.65 19.23 -11.44
C THR A 333 -12.53 20.42 -12.38
N GLU A 334 -12.75 21.64 -11.89
CA GLU A 334 -12.63 22.86 -12.70
C GLU A 334 -11.21 23.06 -13.23
N LEU A 335 -10.20 22.92 -12.36
CA LEU A 335 -8.80 23.01 -12.75
C LEU A 335 -8.44 21.90 -13.76
N GLY A 336 -8.95 20.68 -13.55
CA GLY A 336 -8.78 19.54 -14.43
C GLY A 336 -9.28 19.83 -15.84
N TYR A 337 -10.51 20.31 -16.00
CA TYR A 337 -11.05 20.67 -17.32
C TYR A 337 -10.26 21.79 -17.99
N LYS A 338 -9.83 22.80 -17.22
CA LYS A 338 -8.98 23.88 -17.75
C LYS A 338 -7.65 23.34 -18.28
N ARG A 339 -6.98 22.45 -17.54
CA ARG A 339 -5.72 21.84 -17.97
C ARG A 339 -5.91 20.87 -19.13
N LEU A 340 -6.99 20.07 -19.12
CA LEU A 340 -7.33 19.16 -20.19
C LEU A 340 -7.49 19.91 -21.51
N GLN A 341 -8.21 21.04 -21.52
CA GLN A 341 -8.35 21.85 -22.73
C GLN A 341 -7.00 22.38 -23.23
N GLN A 342 -6.14 22.89 -22.33
CA GLN A 342 -4.81 23.38 -22.69
C GLN A 342 -3.97 22.29 -23.36
N PHE A 343 -3.90 21.10 -22.76
CA PHE A 343 -3.14 19.99 -23.33
C PHE A 343 -3.77 19.46 -24.63
N TYR A 344 -5.10 19.45 -24.72
CA TYR A 344 -5.79 19.06 -25.95
C TYR A 344 -5.40 19.98 -27.11
N ASP A 345 -5.36 21.30 -26.89
CA ASP A 345 -4.96 22.27 -27.91
C ASP A 345 -3.50 22.06 -28.36
N GLU A 346 -2.59 21.76 -27.42
CA GLU A 346 -1.20 21.41 -27.72
C GLU A 346 -1.08 20.13 -28.55
N VAL A 347 -1.87 19.10 -28.21
CA VAL A 347 -1.93 17.83 -28.95
C VAL A 347 -2.48 18.06 -30.37
N LEU A 348 -3.50 18.90 -30.55
CA LEU A 348 -4.00 19.26 -31.88
C LEU A 348 -2.94 19.98 -32.73
N ALA A 349 -2.19 20.90 -32.12
CA ALA A 349 -1.09 21.60 -32.79
C ALA A 349 0.04 20.64 -33.21
N LEU A 350 0.40 19.71 -32.32
CA LEU A 350 1.38 18.67 -32.61
C LEU A 350 0.89 17.73 -33.72
N GLY A 351 -0.36 17.28 -33.65
CA GLY A 351 -0.95 16.40 -34.65
C GLY A 351 -0.97 17.04 -36.05
N LYS A 352 -1.27 18.34 -36.15
CA LYS A 352 -1.14 19.11 -37.42
C LYS A 352 0.29 19.10 -37.95
N LYS A 353 1.29 19.28 -37.07
CA LYS A 353 2.71 19.27 -37.44
C LYS A 353 3.18 17.88 -37.89
N VAL A 354 2.75 16.82 -37.22
CA VAL A 354 3.17 15.44 -37.49
C VAL A 354 2.50 14.87 -38.75
N THR A 355 1.23 15.17 -38.96
CA THR A 355 0.44 14.62 -40.09
C THR A 355 0.46 15.52 -41.34
N GLY A 356 0.76 16.81 -41.18
CA GLY A 356 0.66 17.81 -42.25
C GLY A 356 -0.79 18.14 -42.67
N LYS A 357 -1.80 17.60 -41.96
CA LYS A 357 -3.22 17.80 -42.28
C LYS A 357 -3.74 19.12 -41.72
N LYS A 358 -4.51 19.84 -42.53
CA LYS A 358 -5.13 21.13 -42.15
C LYS A 358 -6.54 20.97 -41.57
N ASN A 359 -7.29 20.01 -42.09
CA ASN A 359 -8.58 19.63 -41.54
C ASN A 359 -8.36 18.87 -40.21
N GLU A 360 -9.08 19.25 -39.17
CA GLU A 360 -8.88 18.71 -37.83
C GLU A 360 -9.34 17.27 -37.68
N GLU A 361 -10.47 16.89 -38.27
CA GLU A 361 -11.00 15.53 -38.21
C GLU A 361 -10.06 14.55 -38.94
N GLU A 362 -9.63 14.90 -40.15
CA GLU A 362 -8.63 14.13 -40.90
C GLU A 362 -7.29 14.06 -40.16
N MET A 363 -6.88 15.15 -39.51
CA MET A 363 -5.66 15.19 -38.70
C MET A 363 -5.76 14.24 -37.52
N ILE A 364 -6.87 14.27 -36.77
CA ILE A 364 -7.09 13.41 -35.60
C ILE A 364 -7.10 11.93 -36.04
N GLU A 365 -7.78 11.61 -37.13
CA GLU A 365 -7.83 10.24 -37.65
C GLU A 365 -6.42 9.74 -38.03
N GLU A 366 -5.67 10.53 -38.81
CA GLU A 366 -4.32 10.18 -39.23
C GLU A 366 -3.35 10.11 -38.05
N PHE A 367 -3.46 11.04 -37.10
CA PHE A 367 -2.59 11.06 -35.93
C PHE A 367 -2.87 9.86 -35.02
N LYS A 368 -4.14 9.47 -34.83
CA LYS A 368 -4.49 8.22 -34.13
C LYS A 368 -3.91 6.99 -34.83
N LYS A 369 -3.93 6.93 -36.16
CA LYS A 369 -3.29 5.82 -36.91
C LYS A 369 -1.79 5.75 -36.60
N LYS A 370 -1.10 6.90 -36.62
CA LYS A 370 0.32 6.99 -36.28
C LYS A 370 0.62 6.51 -34.85
N LEU A 371 -0.14 6.97 -33.86
CA LEU A 371 0.04 6.57 -32.46
C LEU A 371 -0.22 5.08 -32.21
N ASN A 372 -0.97 4.42 -33.10
CA ASN A 372 -1.26 2.99 -33.03
C ASN A 372 -0.43 2.16 -34.01
N GLU A 373 0.60 2.73 -34.65
CA GLU A 373 1.51 1.97 -35.52
C GLU A 373 2.21 0.88 -34.71
N LYS A 374 2.17 -0.37 -35.22
CA LYS A 374 2.73 -1.54 -34.52
C LYS A 374 4.24 -1.41 -34.25
N SER A 375 4.94 -0.64 -35.07
CA SER A 375 6.37 -0.32 -34.91
C SER A 375 6.70 0.42 -33.61
N LEU A 376 5.72 1.02 -32.94
CA LEU A 376 5.88 1.73 -31.67
C LEU A 376 5.78 0.80 -30.45
N TYR A 377 5.44 -0.47 -30.64
CA TYR A 377 5.23 -1.44 -29.57
C TYR A 377 6.31 -2.53 -29.58
N PHE A 378 6.61 -3.09 -28.41
CA PHE A 378 7.74 -4.03 -28.22
C PHE A 378 7.36 -5.50 -28.41
N ASN A 379 6.07 -5.82 -28.38
CA ASN A 379 5.58 -7.14 -28.75
C ASN A 379 5.37 -7.21 -30.27
N GLU A 380 6.01 -8.17 -30.94
CA GLU A 380 5.92 -8.34 -32.40
C GLU A 380 4.55 -8.88 -32.84
N ILE A 381 3.93 -9.69 -32.01
CA ILE A 381 2.64 -10.34 -32.25
C ILE A 381 1.68 -10.06 -31.10
N LYS A 382 0.38 -10.31 -31.33
CA LYS A 382 -0.59 -10.39 -30.24
C LYS A 382 -0.14 -11.49 -29.28
N PHE A 383 -0.17 -11.24 -27.98
CA PHE A 383 0.15 -12.26 -26.99
C PHE A 383 -0.84 -13.43 -27.07
N PRO A 384 -0.38 -14.69 -26.88
CA PRO A 384 -1.28 -15.83 -26.78
C PRO A 384 -2.27 -15.64 -25.64
N ASP A 385 -3.51 -16.12 -25.83
CA ASP A 385 -4.52 -16.05 -24.78
C ASP A 385 -4.09 -16.87 -23.54
N SER A 386 -3.34 -17.97 -23.74
CA SER A 386 -2.75 -18.78 -22.67
C SER A 386 -1.68 -18.07 -21.83
N GLU A 387 -1.18 -16.92 -22.29
CA GLU A 387 -0.27 -16.06 -21.52
C GLU A 387 -0.99 -14.82 -20.95
N SER A 388 -2.30 -14.70 -21.16
CA SER A 388 -3.08 -13.49 -20.85
C SER A 388 -4.40 -13.76 -20.11
N ASP A 389 -4.72 -15.03 -19.88
CA ASP A 389 -5.92 -15.46 -19.18
C ASP A 389 -5.72 -15.46 -17.65
N ASP A 390 -6.79 -15.77 -16.91
CA ASP A 390 -6.73 -15.81 -15.45
C ASP A 390 -5.77 -16.90 -14.92
N ILE A 391 -5.49 -17.95 -15.70
CA ILE A 391 -4.52 -18.98 -15.32
C ILE A 391 -3.10 -18.41 -15.43
N ALA A 392 -2.79 -17.68 -16.51
CA ALA A 392 -1.51 -17.01 -16.69
C ALA A 392 -1.27 -15.97 -15.58
N HIS A 393 -2.31 -15.21 -15.21
CA HIS A 393 -2.26 -14.26 -14.09
C HIS A 393 -1.89 -14.91 -12.74
N GLU A 394 -2.28 -16.17 -12.53
CA GLU A 394 -1.98 -16.90 -11.29
C GLU A 394 -0.62 -17.62 -11.33
N LYS A 395 -0.09 -17.90 -12.52
CA LYS A 395 1.11 -18.74 -12.70
C LYS A 395 2.36 -17.99 -13.16
N CYS A 396 2.25 -16.93 -13.96
CA CYS A 396 3.40 -16.15 -14.41
C CYS A 396 3.69 -15.04 -13.39
N VAL A 397 4.34 -15.42 -12.29
CA VAL A 397 4.35 -14.65 -11.04
C VAL A 397 5.73 -14.14 -10.61
N ASN A 398 6.78 -14.57 -11.30
CA ASN A 398 8.17 -14.14 -11.15
C ASN A 398 8.90 -14.37 -12.48
N ASP A 399 10.17 -13.98 -12.55
CA ASP A 399 10.97 -14.08 -13.78
C ASP A 399 11.17 -15.53 -14.25
N GLU A 400 11.32 -16.47 -13.34
CA GLU A 400 11.46 -17.90 -13.65
C GLU A 400 10.19 -18.45 -14.30
N ASP A 401 9.05 -18.26 -13.64
CA ASP A 401 7.74 -18.72 -14.11
C ASP A 401 7.34 -17.99 -15.40
N ALA A 402 7.63 -16.69 -15.53
CA ALA A 402 7.36 -15.94 -16.74
C ALA A 402 8.16 -16.45 -17.94
N LYS A 403 9.44 -16.81 -17.74
CA LYS A 403 10.27 -17.43 -18.79
C LYS A 403 9.72 -18.76 -19.26
N GLU A 404 9.21 -19.57 -18.33
CA GLU A 404 8.74 -20.92 -18.62
C GLU A 404 7.30 -20.93 -19.17
N LEU A 405 6.39 -20.20 -18.51
CA LEU A 405 4.94 -20.28 -18.72
C LEU A 405 4.38 -19.14 -19.57
N CYS A 406 5.04 -17.97 -19.58
CA CYS A 406 4.66 -16.81 -20.41
C CYS A 406 5.81 -16.32 -21.33
N PRO A 407 6.42 -17.21 -22.14
CA PRO A 407 7.67 -16.91 -22.85
C PRO A 407 7.53 -15.81 -23.91
N THR A 408 6.35 -15.63 -24.51
CA THR A 408 6.14 -14.59 -25.53
C THR A 408 6.13 -13.21 -24.88
N ARG A 409 5.42 -13.06 -23.75
CA ARG A 409 5.45 -11.85 -22.92
C ARG A 409 6.83 -11.57 -22.37
N TRP A 410 7.50 -12.60 -21.85
CA TRP A 410 8.85 -12.46 -21.32
C TRP A 410 9.82 -11.90 -22.37
N LYS A 411 9.81 -12.42 -23.60
CA LYS A 411 10.66 -11.87 -24.67
C LYS A 411 10.34 -10.43 -25.01
N ALA A 412 9.06 -10.06 -25.03
CA ALA A 412 8.64 -8.70 -25.34
C ALA A 412 9.05 -7.70 -24.24
N ILE A 413 8.91 -8.05 -22.96
CA ILE A 413 9.27 -7.14 -21.87
C ILE A 413 10.78 -6.91 -21.79
N GLN A 414 11.60 -7.91 -22.12
CA GLN A 414 13.05 -7.75 -22.18
C GLN A 414 13.46 -6.71 -23.25
N ARG A 415 12.82 -6.73 -24.44
CA ARG A 415 13.06 -5.69 -25.47
C ARG A 415 12.67 -4.30 -24.98
N TRP A 416 11.56 -4.21 -24.25
CA TRP A 416 11.12 -2.95 -23.66
C TRP A 416 12.11 -2.48 -22.58
N PHE A 417 12.68 -3.40 -21.79
CA PHE A 417 13.71 -3.07 -20.81
C PHE A 417 14.96 -2.50 -21.46
N ASP A 418 15.45 -3.13 -22.52
CA ASP A 418 16.62 -2.65 -23.26
C ASP A 418 16.39 -1.22 -23.78
N HIS A 419 15.18 -0.93 -24.27
CA HIS A 419 14.80 0.42 -24.69
C HIS A 419 14.80 1.42 -23.51
N ASN A 420 14.14 1.06 -22.41
CA ASN A 420 14.01 1.90 -21.21
C ASN A 420 15.35 2.21 -20.56
N VAL A 421 16.27 1.25 -20.48
CA VAL A 421 17.64 1.47 -19.96
C VAL A 421 18.36 2.57 -20.76
N ASN A 422 18.23 2.57 -22.08
CA ASN A 422 18.85 3.59 -22.92
C ASN A 422 18.25 4.99 -22.67
N ILE A 423 16.92 5.07 -22.51
CA ILE A 423 16.25 6.34 -22.19
C ILE A 423 16.67 6.84 -20.80
N MET A 424 16.64 6.00 -19.77
CA MET A 424 17.07 6.39 -18.42
C MET A 424 18.50 6.95 -18.42
N ASN A 425 19.42 6.31 -19.14
CA ASN A 425 20.81 6.78 -19.25
C ASN A 425 20.92 8.12 -19.99
N SER A 426 19.97 8.43 -20.89
CA SER A 426 19.93 9.71 -21.59
C SER A 426 19.55 10.90 -20.69
N ALA A 427 19.00 10.67 -19.48
CA ALA A 427 18.62 11.71 -18.54
C ALA A 427 19.83 12.49 -17.97
N LYS A 428 21.00 11.84 -17.89
CA LYS A 428 22.20 12.37 -17.21
C LYS A 428 22.60 13.79 -17.64
N PRO A 429 22.78 14.12 -18.94
CA PRO A 429 23.14 15.48 -19.35
C PRO A 429 22.10 16.53 -18.97
N TYR A 430 20.81 16.17 -18.86
CA TYR A 430 19.75 17.13 -18.53
C TYR A 430 19.72 17.52 -17.05
N ILE A 431 20.26 16.68 -16.16
CA ILE A 431 20.21 16.89 -14.71
C ILE A 431 21.52 17.45 -14.13
N GLN A 432 22.63 17.35 -14.87
CA GLN A 432 23.96 17.76 -14.39
C GLN A 432 24.05 19.24 -14.02
N ASP A 433 23.33 20.11 -14.75
CA ASP A 433 23.33 21.55 -14.49
C ASP A 433 22.27 21.98 -13.45
N LEU A 434 21.38 21.07 -13.05
CA LEU A 434 20.28 21.34 -12.12
C LEU A 434 20.55 20.81 -10.71
N PHE A 435 21.40 19.80 -10.57
CA PHE A 435 21.70 19.13 -9.31
C PHE A 435 23.20 18.93 -9.15
N TYR A 436 23.68 18.97 -7.91
CA TYR A 436 25.06 18.59 -7.60
C TYR A 436 25.21 17.08 -7.79
N THR A 437 25.95 16.67 -8.82
CA THR A 437 26.12 15.25 -9.16
C THR A 437 27.34 14.60 -8.50
N ASP A 438 28.25 15.41 -7.97
CA ASP A 438 29.50 15.01 -7.32
C ASP A 438 29.87 15.96 -6.15
N GLY A 439 30.98 15.64 -5.47
CA GLY A 439 31.52 16.42 -4.35
C GLY A 439 30.75 16.28 -3.03
N GLU A 440 31.15 17.07 -2.03
CA GLU A 440 30.56 17.05 -0.69
C GLU A 440 29.10 17.54 -0.66
N ASN A 441 28.72 18.34 -1.65
CA ASN A 441 27.35 18.84 -1.80
C ASN A 441 26.50 17.94 -2.70
N LYS A 442 26.94 16.71 -3.02
CA LYS A 442 26.21 15.83 -3.92
C LYS A 442 24.75 15.68 -3.51
N THR A 443 23.89 16.06 -4.43
CA THR A 443 22.44 16.01 -4.35
C THR A 443 21.93 15.04 -5.44
N THR A 444 22.48 13.84 -5.54
CA THR A 444 21.94 12.82 -6.44
C THR A 444 22.18 11.44 -5.85
N PRO A 445 21.26 10.48 -6.03
CA PRO A 445 21.42 9.14 -5.52
C PRO A 445 22.56 8.39 -6.23
N THR A 446 23.28 7.58 -5.45
CA THR A 446 24.29 6.64 -5.95
C THR A 446 23.72 5.29 -6.36
N CYS A 447 22.58 4.87 -5.79
CA CYS A 447 22.00 3.57 -6.08
C CYS A 447 21.61 3.47 -7.58
N LEU A 448 21.75 2.28 -8.14
CA LEU A 448 21.27 1.98 -9.49
C LEU A 448 19.74 1.83 -9.48
N VAL A 449 19.13 2.03 -10.65
CA VAL A 449 17.71 1.70 -10.90
C VAL A 449 17.67 0.46 -11.77
N LYS A 450 17.07 -0.61 -11.26
CA LYS A 450 16.86 -1.87 -11.96
C LYS A 450 15.42 -1.94 -12.49
N LEU A 451 15.26 -2.28 -13.76
CA LEU A 451 13.95 -2.60 -14.31
C LEU A 451 13.50 -3.98 -13.84
N THR A 452 12.27 -4.06 -13.37
CA THR A 452 11.65 -5.28 -12.84
C THR A 452 10.27 -5.44 -13.45
N ALA A 453 9.85 -6.66 -13.73
CA ALA A 453 8.51 -6.91 -14.24
C ALA A 453 7.48 -6.84 -13.09
N GLU A 454 6.36 -6.16 -13.33
CA GLU A 454 5.20 -6.15 -12.43
C GLU A 454 4.21 -7.23 -12.86
N TYR A 455 4.10 -8.26 -12.03
CA TYR A 455 3.28 -9.45 -12.29
C TYR A 455 1.86 -9.35 -11.72
N ASN A 456 1.48 -8.27 -11.07
CA ASN A 456 0.08 -7.99 -10.76
C ASN A 456 -0.64 -7.51 -12.03
N PRO A 457 -1.57 -8.27 -12.62
CA PRO A 457 -2.24 -7.86 -13.86
C PRO A 457 -3.22 -6.70 -13.65
N SER A 458 -3.53 -6.36 -12.39
CA SER A 458 -4.25 -5.14 -12.07
C SER A 458 -3.39 -3.88 -12.22
N ASN A 459 -2.06 -3.98 -12.17
CA ASN A 459 -1.14 -2.85 -12.32
C ASN A 459 -0.83 -2.59 -13.80
N GLY A 460 -1.49 -1.57 -14.37
CA GLY A 460 -1.37 -1.22 -15.78
C GLY A 460 -0.35 -0.12 -16.09
N VAL A 461 0.27 0.46 -15.06
CA VAL A 461 1.20 1.58 -15.17
C VAL A 461 2.54 1.28 -14.50
N PRO A 462 3.64 1.80 -15.04
CA PRO A 462 4.93 1.91 -14.36
C PRO A 462 4.85 2.37 -12.90
N SER A 463 5.78 1.90 -12.09
CA SER A 463 5.96 2.37 -10.71
C SER A 463 7.40 2.24 -10.24
N TYR A 464 7.72 2.94 -9.15
CA TYR A 464 9.06 2.97 -8.57
C TYR A 464 9.04 2.56 -7.10
N LEU A 465 10.07 1.82 -6.69
CA LEU A 465 10.35 1.46 -5.31
C LEU A 465 11.79 1.82 -4.95
N GLU A 466 11.95 2.54 -3.84
CA GLU A 466 13.23 2.97 -3.33
C GLU A 466 14.13 1.81 -2.90
N SER A 467 15.44 2.04 -3.03
CA SER A 467 16.49 1.21 -2.45
C SER A 467 16.59 1.40 -0.93
N ASP A 468 17.24 0.45 -0.25
CA ASP A 468 17.65 0.61 1.15
C ASP A 468 18.54 1.86 1.35
N PRO A 469 18.58 2.46 2.56
CA PRO A 469 19.36 3.66 2.86
C PRO A 469 20.84 3.59 2.48
N ASP A 470 21.45 2.40 2.49
CA ASP A 470 22.86 2.20 2.21
C ASP A 470 23.16 1.86 0.73
N CYS A 471 22.12 1.77 -0.11
CA CYS A 471 22.21 1.32 -1.50
C CYS A 471 22.88 -0.06 -1.66
N LEU A 472 22.65 -0.98 -0.71
CA LEU A 472 23.17 -2.35 -0.82
C LEU A 472 22.49 -3.11 -1.97
N GLU A 473 21.23 -2.79 -2.24
CA GLU A 473 20.47 -3.29 -3.39
C GLU A 473 20.11 -2.15 -4.36
N PRO A 474 19.77 -2.42 -5.61
CA PRO A 474 19.26 -1.38 -6.51
C PRO A 474 17.82 -0.98 -6.16
N ALA A 475 17.46 0.26 -6.46
CA ALA A 475 16.06 0.67 -6.51
C ALA A 475 15.34 -0.06 -7.67
N SER A 476 14.04 -0.30 -7.54
CA SER A 476 13.27 -1.02 -8.57
C SER A 476 12.36 -0.05 -9.33
N TYR A 477 12.43 -0.09 -10.66
CA TYR A 477 11.42 0.48 -11.55
C TYR A 477 10.64 -0.69 -12.15
N PHE A 478 9.39 -0.83 -11.69
CA PHE A 478 8.45 -1.84 -12.12
C PHE A 478 7.76 -1.46 -13.42
N VAL A 479 7.71 -2.41 -14.35
CA VAL A 479 7.08 -2.29 -15.66
C VAL A 479 5.98 -3.34 -15.80
N PRO A 480 4.74 -2.96 -16.11
CA PRO A 480 3.59 -3.86 -16.24
C PRO A 480 3.82 -5.04 -17.21
N PHE A 481 3.72 -6.27 -16.71
CA PHE A 481 3.93 -7.48 -17.51
C PHE A 481 2.70 -7.88 -18.36
N PHE A 482 1.50 -7.64 -17.83
CA PHE A 482 0.24 -8.10 -18.43
C PHE A 482 -0.47 -7.06 -19.31
N LYS A 483 0.24 -6.02 -19.79
CA LYS A 483 -0.33 -5.11 -20.81
C LYS A 483 -0.70 -5.89 -22.07
N ALA A 484 -1.80 -5.49 -22.71
CA ALA A 484 -2.21 -6.04 -24.00
C ALA A 484 -1.15 -5.78 -25.09
N GLU A 485 -0.52 -4.61 -25.04
CA GLU A 485 0.54 -4.14 -25.92
C GLU A 485 1.64 -3.50 -25.07
N MET A 486 2.91 -3.84 -25.32
CA MET A 486 4.06 -3.33 -24.55
C MET A 486 4.62 -2.07 -25.18
N GLY A 487 4.86 -1.04 -24.38
CA GLY A 487 5.07 0.35 -24.83
C GLY A 487 3.76 1.16 -24.73
N PRO A 488 3.53 2.12 -25.64
CA PRO A 488 4.33 2.46 -26.84
C PRO A 488 5.56 3.34 -26.55
N SER A 489 6.57 3.27 -27.42
CA SER A 489 7.89 3.91 -27.22
C SER A 489 7.87 5.44 -27.13
N TYR A 490 6.84 6.10 -27.65
CA TYR A 490 6.73 7.56 -27.57
C TYR A 490 6.38 8.06 -26.15
N GLU A 491 5.84 7.20 -25.28
CA GLU A 491 5.53 7.52 -23.88
C GLU A 491 6.77 7.36 -22.98
N ASP A 492 7.72 6.53 -23.41
CA ASP A 492 8.81 6.06 -22.56
C ASP A 492 9.74 7.19 -22.10
N TYR A 493 9.95 8.27 -22.86
CA TYR A 493 10.74 9.41 -22.37
C TYR A 493 10.14 10.03 -21.11
N ASN A 494 8.82 10.28 -21.11
CA ASN A 494 8.16 10.89 -19.97
C ASN A 494 8.17 9.94 -18.77
N THR A 495 7.76 8.69 -18.98
CA THR A 495 7.61 7.73 -17.88
C THR A 495 8.95 7.31 -17.29
N ASN A 496 9.98 7.09 -18.11
CA ASN A 496 11.31 6.76 -17.59
C ASN A 496 11.88 7.93 -16.76
N PHE A 497 11.71 9.18 -17.19
CA PHE A 497 12.17 10.33 -16.41
C PHE A 497 11.35 10.54 -15.13
N HIS A 498 10.05 10.23 -15.17
CA HIS A 498 9.14 10.27 -14.02
C HIS A 498 9.50 9.23 -12.95
N GLU A 499 9.71 7.97 -13.33
CA GLU A 499 10.02 6.91 -12.36
C GLU A 499 11.49 6.94 -11.91
N SER A 500 12.40 7.39 -12.77
CA SER A 500 13.83 7.46 -12.47
C SER A 500 14.30 8.90 -12.19
N ARG A 501 15.02 9.52 -13.12
CA ARG A 501 15.66 10.83 -12.96
C ARG A 501 15.14 11.78 -14.03
N PRO A 502 14.70 13.00 -13.67
CA PRO A 502 14.76 13.64 -12.35
C PRO A 502 13.57 13.34 -11.41
N GLY A 503 12.73 12.34 -11.70
CA GLY A 503 11.52 12.05 -10.91
C GLY A 503 11.76 11.27 -9.61
N HIS A 504 11.00 10.18 -9.40
CA HIS A 504 10.90 9.49 -8.12
C HIS A 504 12.24 9.04 -7.55
N HIS A 505 13.13 8.44 -8.36
CA HIS A 505 14.43 8.01 -7.87
C HIS A 505 15.30 9.17 -7.36
N LEU A 506 15.21 10.35 -8.00
CA LEU A 506 15.91 11.52 -7.51
C LEU A 506 15.25 12.03 -6.22
N GLN A 507 13.92 12.20 -6.18
CA GLN A 507 13.18 12.71 -5.02
C GLN A 507 13.34 11.85 -3.77
N GLY A 508 13.16 10.54 -3.90
CA GLY A 508 13.07 9.60 -2.78
C GLY A 508 14.32 9.48 -1.91
N ARG A 509 15.46 9.99 -2.39
CA ARG A 509 16.77 9.86 -1.72
C ARG A 509 17.27 11.13 -1.05
N PHE A 510 16.42 12.16 -0.96
CA PHE A 510 16.73 13.43 -0.29
C PHE A 510 15.99 13.68 1.02
N ILE A 511 15.25 12.70 1.51
CA ILE A 511 14.48 12.82 2.75
C ILE A 511 15.25 12.19 3.90
#